data_AF-A0A316IM46-F1
#
_entry.id   AF-A0A316IM46-F1
#
_cell.length_a   1.000
_cell.length_b   1.000
_cell.length_c   1.000
_cell.angle_alpha   90.00
_cell.angle_beta   90.00
_cell.angle_gamma   90.00
#
_symmetry.space_group_name_H-M   'P 1'
#
loop_
_entity.id
_entity.type
_entity.pdbx_description
1 polymer ?
#
loop_
_entity_poly.entity_id
_entity_poly.type
_entity_poly.pdbx_seq_one_letter_code
_entity_poly.pdbx_strand_id
1 'polypeptide(L)'
;MSKWHEPSDDCLICRGSQEVVIGVRERGPYEQLHDYTRVLFCAACDVGELRTFSYDGFVVFGEEDDVMVWSSVLSASDVSRLRSDFACPSPLNHECECAQHIRAYDTSVKANKTRLPEYGPGRHSPAGRTTVTVRVTDGLAEFC
;
A
#
# COMPACT_ATOMS: atom_id res chain seq x y z
N MET A 1 9.65 -1.39 -16.58
CA MET A 1 9.38 -0.20 -15.76
C MET A 1 9.92 1.01 -16.49
N SER A 2 9.09 2.01 -16.74
CA SER A 2 9.56 3.32 -17.17
C SER A 2 10.57 3.82 -16.13
N LYS A 3 11.75 4.27 -16.58
CA LYS A 3 12.78 4.87 -15.71
C LYS A 3 12.31 6.12 -14.94
N TRP A 4 11.09 6.58 -15.22
CA TRP A 4 10.53 7.81 -14.69
C TRP A 4 9.71 7.59 -13.40
N HIS A 5 9.26 6.36 -13.10
CA HIS A 5 8.30 6.11 -12.01
C HIS A 5 8.69 4.90 -11.16
N GLU A 6 9.87 4.92 -10.54
CA GLU A 6 10.24 3.90 -9.55
C GLU A 6 9.41 4.06 -8.27
N PRO A 7 8.65 3.03 -7.84
CA PRO A 7 7.94 3.09 -6.58
C PRO A 7 8.94 3.07 -5.42
N SER A 8 9.09 4.18 -4.69
CA SER A 8 9.93 4.19 -3.49
C SER A 8 9.20 3.55 -2.32
N ASP A 9 9.67 2.41 -1.82
CA ASP A 9 9.28 1.86 -0.51
C ASP A 9 9.99 2.53 0.67
N ASP A 10 10.26 3.82 0.52
CA ASP A 10 10.82 4.63 1.58
C ASP A 10 9.72 5.02 2.56
N CYS A 11 10.07 4.94 3.85
CA CYS A 11 9.21 5.30 4.95
C CYS A 11 8.75 6.74 4.79
N LEU A 12 7.44 6.92 4.88
CA LEU A 12 6.81 8.22 4.75
C LEU A 12 6.95 9.13 5.99
N ILE A 13 7.94 8.85 6.84
CA ILE A 13 8.29 9.65 8.02
C ILE A 13 9.80 9.91 8.01
N CYS A 14 10.63 8.86 8.06
CA CYS A 14 12.08 9.00 8.15
C CYS A 14 12.82 8.82 6.83
N ARG A 15 12.13 8.46 5.74
CA ARG A 15 12.72 8.07 4.44
C ARG A 15 13.69 6.88 4.53
N GLY A 16 13.67 6.14 5.63
CA GLY A 16 14.37 4.88 5.75
C GLY A 16 13.66 3.77 4.97
N SER A 17 14.35 2.65 4.74
CA SER A 17 13.76 1.50 4.08
C SER A 17 12.52 0.98 4.84
N GLN A 18 11.49 0.60 4.08
CA GLN A 18 10.37 -0.20 4.58
C GLN A 18 10.50 -1.63 4.10
N GLU A 19 10.07 -2.56 4.93
CA GLU A 19 9.80 -3.93 4.52
C GLU A 19 8.37 -4.06 4.01
N VAL A 20 8.17 -4.93 3.02
CA VAL A 20 6.82 -5.35 2.62
C VAL A 20 6.34 -6.42 3.60
N VAL A 21 5.22 -6.15 4.26
CA VAL A 21 4.59 -7.08 5.21
C VAL A 21 3.61 -7.99 4.48
N ILE A 22 2.75 -7.40 3.64
CA ILE A 22 1.72 -8.10 2.85
C ILE A 22 1.71 -7.52 1.44
N GLY A 23 1.76 -8.36 0.41
CA GLY A 23 1.46 -7.99 -0.97
C GLY A 23 -0.03 -8.21 -1.25
N VAL A 24 -0.87 -7.18 -1.14
CA VAL A 24 -2.33 -7.34 -1.27
C VAL A 24 -2.72 -7.65 -2.71
N ARG A 25 -2.17 -6.89 -3.66
CA ARG A 25 -2.36 -7.09 -5.10
C ARG A 25 -1.28 -6.33 -5.86
N GLU A 26 -0.88 -6.84 -7.01
CA GLU A 26 -0.02 -6.13 -7.95
C GLU A 26 -0.41 -6.51 -9.37
N ARG A 27 -0.33 -5.55 -10.29
CA ARG A 27 -0.54 -5.72 -11.72
C ARG A 27 0.56 -4.97 -12.46
N GLY A 28 1.29 -5.67 -13.31
CA GLY A 28 2.52 -5.14 -13.90
C GLY A 28 3.76 -5.63 -13.13
N PRO A 29 4.93 -4.98 -13.27
CA PRO A 29 5.15 -3.75 -14.01
C PRO A 29 5.20 -3.96 -15.54
N TYR A 30 4.27 -3.36 -16.27
CA TYR A 30 4.31 -3.26 -17.74
C TYR A 30 4.88 -1.89 -18.17
N GLU A 31 5.03 -1.66 -19.47
CA GLU A 31 5.56 -0.38 -19.99
C GLU A 31 4.63 0.81 -19.66
N GLN A 32 3.31 0.61 -19.74
CA GLN A 32 2.29 1.66 -19.59
C GLN A 32 1.33 1.43 -18.42
N LEU A 33 1.57 0.41 -17.59
CA LEU A 33 0.66 0.09 -16.49
C LEU A 33 1.41 -0.56 -15.32
N HIS A 34 1.26 0.01 -14.14
CA HIS A 34 1.72 -0.61 -12.90
C HIS A 34 0.83 -0.19 -11.73
N ASP A 35 0.09 -1.14 -11.17
CA ASP A 35 -0.73 -0.92 -9.99
C ASP A 35 -0.28 -1.86 -8.88
N TYR A 36 -0.27 -1.38 -7.64
CA TYR A 36 -0.16 -2.27 -6.50
C TYR A 36 -0.91 -1.75 -5.29
N THR A 37 -1.28 -2.67 -4.41
CA THR A 37 -1.65 -2.37 -3.03
C THR A 37 -0.87 -3.30 -2.12
N ARG A 38 -0.28 -2.75 -1.06
CA ARG A 38 0.54 -3.51 -0.11
C ARG A 38 0.58 -2.86 1.25
N VAL A 39 0.96 -3.66 2.24
CA VAL A 39 1.27 -3.18 3.58
C VAL A 39 2.78 -3.11 3.73
N LEU A 40 3.27 -1.96 4.15
CA LEU A 40 4.68 -1.68 4.43
C LEU A 40 4.87 -1.44 5.92
N PHE A 41 6.07 -1.70 6.43
CA PHE A 41 6.45 -1.35 7.80
C PHE A 41 7.84 -0.75 7.85
N CYS A 42 7.98 0.33 8.63
CA CYS A 42 9.28 0.91 8.93
C CYS A 42 9.67 0.66 10.38
N ALA A 43 10.69 -0.18 10.59
CA ALA A 43 11.22 -0.45 11.92
C ALA A 43 11.84 0.79 12.61
N ALA A 44 12.37 1.74 11.85
CA ALA A 44 13.00 2.94 12.42
C ALA A 44 11.99 3.92 13.04
N CYS A 45 10.77 3.96 12.52
CA CYS A 45 9.70 4.83 13.01
C CYS A 45 8.56 4.09 13.70
N ASP A 46 8.60 2.76 13.70
CA ASP A 46 7.55 1.89 14.22
C ASP A 46 6.16 2.19 13.61
N VAL A 47 6.14 2.39 12.28
CA VAL A 47 4.92 2.78 11.56
C VAL A 47 4.65 1.84 10.39
N GLY A 48 3.42 1.36 10.35
CA GLY A 48 2.86 0.64 9.22
C GLY A 48 2.19 1.56 8.22
N GLU A 49 2.03 1.06 7.01
CA GLU A 49 1.37 1.80 5.94
C GLU A 49 0.59 0.86 5.02
N LEU A 50 -0.67 1.18 4.77
CA LEU A 50 -1.42 0.62 3.67
C LEU A 50 -1.28 1.55 2.45
N ARG A 51 -0.50 1.13 1.47
CA ARG A 51 -0.20 1.91 0.27
C ARG A 51 -0.91 1.34 -0.95
N THR A 52 -1.55 2.21 -1.72
CA THR A 52 -2.01 1.93 -3.07
C THR A 52 -1.26 2.86 -4.03
N PHE A 53 -0.68 2.28 -5.07
CA PHE A 53 -0.04 2.99 -6.17
C PHE A 53 -0.74 2.60 -7.45
N SER A 54 -0.93 3.57 -8.34
CA SER A 54 -1.44 3.35 -9.68
C SER A 54 -0.66 4.21 -10.65
N TYR A 55 -0.17 3.60 -11.72
CA TYR A 55 0.44 4.25 -12.86
C TYR A 55 -0.29 3.82 -14.11
N ASP A 56 -0.85 4.79 -14.82
CA ASP A 56 -1.52 4.60 -16.10
C ASP A 56 -0.92 5.56 -17.14
N GLY A 57 -0.15 5.00 -18.07
CA GLY A 57 0.47 5.72 -19.18
C GLY A 57 -0.44 5.91 -20.41
N PHE A 58 -1.74 5.62 -20.30
CA PHE A 58 -2.73 5.76 -21.38
C PHE A 58 -3.33 7.17 -21.48
N VAL A 59 -3.08 8.06 -20.51
CA VAL A 59 -3.51 9.47 -20.54
C VAL A 59 -2.52 10.40 -21.25
N VAL A 60 -3.06 11.40 -21.96
CA VAL A 60 -2.24 12.43 -22.60
C VAL A 60 -1.57 13.28 -21.52
N PHE A 61 -0.28 13.56 -21.69
CA PHE A 61 0.50 14.37 -20.75
C PHE A 61 -0.21 15.70 -20.43
N GLY A 62 -0.52 15.92 -19.14
CA GLY A 62 -1.17 17.14 -18.64
C GLY A 62 -2.69 17.12 -18.61
N GLU A 63 -3.35 16.05 -19.04
CA GLU A 63 -4.80 15.88 -18.88
C GLU A 63 -5.18 15.27 -17.54
N GLU A 64 -4.40 14.29 -17.07
CA GLU A 64 -4.55 13.65 -15.75
C GLU A 64 -3.17 13.34 -15.15
N ASP A 65 -3.15 13.17 -13.82
CA ASP A 65 -1.96 12.64 -13.14
C ASP A 65 -1.80 11.17 -13.55
N ASP A 66 -0.73 10.84 -14.28
CA ASP A 66 -0.42 9.49 -14.74
C ASP A 66 -0.02 8.57 -13.58
N VAL A 67 0.41 9.16 -12.45
CA VAL A 67 0.75 8.44 -11.23
C VAL A 67 -0.05 8.95 -10.05
N MET A 68 -0.59 7.99 -9.30
CA MET A 68 -1.42 8.26 -8.14
C MET A 68 -0.99 7.38 -6.97
N VAL A 69 -0.79 8.02 -5.81
CA VAL A 69 -0.41 7.35 -4.57
C VAL A 69 -1.43 7.67 -3.50
N TRP A 70 -2.00 6.63 -2.90
CA TRP A 70 -2.86 6.74 -1.73
C TRP A 70 -2.24 5.97 -0.57
N SER A 71 -2.34 6.56 0.62
CA SER A 71 -1.72 6.00 1.81
C SER A 71 -2.59 6.23 3.04
N SER A 72 -2.62 5.24 3.92
CA SER A 72 -3.10 5.36 5.28
C SER A 72 -2.09 4.75 6.26
N VAL A 73 -2.01 5.35 7.45
CA VAL A 73 -1.13 4.91 8.52
C VAL A 73 -1.76 3.72 9.24
N LEU A 74 -0.96 2.70 9.53
CA LEU A 74 -1.27 1.59 10.40
C LEU A 74 -0.43 1.70 11.67
N SER A 75 -1.02 1.38 12.81
CA SER A 75 -0.25 1.23 14.05
C SER A 75 0.67 0.00 13.97
N ALA A 76 1.76 0.00 14.74
CA ALA A 76 2.62 -1.18 14.89
C ALA A 76 1.85 -2.41 15.39
N SER A 77 0.81 -2.21 16.22
CA SER A 77 -0.08 -3.28 16.67
C SER A 77 -0.93 -3.87 15.55
N ASP A 78 -1.41 -3.06 14.61
CA ASP A 78 -2.16 -3.55 13.44
C ASP A 78 -1.24 -4.33 12.49
N VAL A 79 0.00 -3.86 12.30
CA VAL A 79 1.01 -4.58 11.53
C VAL A 79 1.34 -5.93 12.20
N SER A 80 1.53 -5.94 13.51
CA SER A 80 1.78 -7.17 14.26
C SER A 80 0.63 -8.16 14.12
N ARG A 81 -0.61 -7.68 14.14
CA ARG A 81 -1.82 -8.48 13.89
C ARG A 81 -1.84 -9.05 12.49
N LEU A 82 -1.49 -8.27 11.47
CA LEU A 82 -1.37 -8.81 10.10
C LEU A 82 -0.30 -9.91 10.02
N ARG A 83 0.82 -9.76 10.72
CA ARG A 83 1.86 -10.80 10.73
C ARG A 83 1.39 -12.11 11.37
N SER A 84 0.56 -12.04 12.41
CA SER A 84 0.09 -13.23 13.13
C SER A 84 -1.15 -13.86 12.50
N ASP A 85 -2.10 -13.04 12.05
CA ASP A 85 -3.48 -13.46 11.77
C ASP A 85 -3.83 -13.43 10.29
N PHE A 86 -2.92 -13.00 9.41
CA PHE A 86 -3.15 -13.08 7.98
C PHE A 86 -3.12 -14.52 7.52
N ALA A 87 -4.30 -15.08 7.23
CA ALA A 87 -4.48 -16.52 7.02
C ALA A 87 -3.78 -17.11 5.78
N CYS A 88 -3.16 -16.29 4.92
CA CYS A 88 -2.44 -16.78 3.75
C CYS A 88 -1.03 -17.26 4.12
N PRO A 89 -0.61 -18.49 3.72
CA PRO A 89 0.74 -18.98 3.97
C PRO A 89 1.82 -18.26 3.15
N SER A 90 1.43 -17.54 2.09
CA SER A 90 2.33 -16.81 1.20
C SER A 90 1.90 -15.33 1.12
N PRO A 91 2.01 -14.57 2.22
CA PRO A 91 1.44 -13.20 2.33
C PRO A 91 2.08 -12.18 1.39
N LEU A 92 3.26 -12.48 0.83
CA LEU A 92 3.95 -11.63 -0.13
C LEU A 92 3.64 -11.99 -1.59
N ASN A 93 2.94 -13.10 -1.83
CA ASN A 93 2.54 -13.49 -3.17
C ASN A 93 1.29 -12.72 -3.59
N HIS A 94 1.49 -11.59 -4.26
CA HIS A 94 0.43 -10.70 -4.73
C HIS A 94 -0.46 -11.32 -5.83
N GLU A 95 -0.07 -12.45 -6.42
CA GLU A 95 -0.88 -13.22 -7.38
C GLU A 95 -1.79 -14.23 -6.67
N CYS A 96 -1.70 -14.35 -5.33
CA CYS A 96 -2.49 -15.30 -4.57
C CYS A 96 -3.96 -14.85 -4.49
N GLU A 97 -4.87 -15.65 -5.07
CA GLU A 97 -6.31 -15.37 -5.06
C GLU A 97 -7.05 -16.02 -3.88
N CYS A 98 -6.37 -16.31 -2.77
CA CYS A 98 -7.01 -16.90 -1.60
C CYS A 98 -8.01 -15.93 -0.94
N ALA A 99 -8.93 -16.45 -0.13
CA ALA A 99 -9.96 -15.66 0.55
C ALA A 99 -9.38 -14.48 1.36
N GLN A 100 -8.20 -14.66 1.97
CA GLN A 100 -7.52 -13.61 2.73
C GLN A 100 -7.04 -12.44 1.83
N HIS A 101 -6.49 -12.73 0.65
CA HIS A 101 -6.05 -11.69 -0.29
C HIS A 101 -7.25 -10.99 -0.94
N ILE A 102 -8.31 -11.74 -1.29
CA ILE A 102 -9.57 -11.16 -1.76
C ILE A 102 -10.15 -10.19 -0.71
N ARG A 103 -10.24 -10.63 0.56
CA ARG A 103 -10.73 -9.79 1.66
C ARG A 103 -9.86 -8.54 1.86
N ALA A 104 -8.55 -8.71 1.86
CA ALA A 104 -7.60 -7.61 2.01
C ALA A 104 -7.76 -6.60 0.86
N TYR A 105 -7.90 -7.06 -0.38
CA TYR A 105 -8.14 -6.19 -1.52
C TYR A 105 -9.46 -5.42 -1.38
N ASP A 106 -10.58 -6.12 -1.18
CA ASP A 106 -11.91 -5.53 -1.10
C ASP A 106 -12.03 -4.48 0.01
N THR A 107 -11.43 -4.75 1.17
CA THR A 107 -11.45 -3.82 2.30
C THR A 107 -10.44 -2.70 2.14
N SER A 108 -9.29 -2.94 1.48
CA SER A 108 -8.33 -1.89 1.18
C SER A 108 -8.90 -0.85 0.21
N VAL A 109 -9.72 -1.25 -0.76
CA VAL A 109 -10.38 -0.34 -1.70
C VAL A 109 -11.36 0.59 -0.99
N LYS A 110 -12.04 0.08 0.05
CA LYS A 110 -13.03 0.82 0.84
C LYS A 110 -12.40 1.64 1.96
N ALA A 111 -11.18 1.32 2.37
CA ALA A 111 -10.48 2.02 3.43
C ALA A 111 -10.22 3.49 3.03
N ASN A 112 -10.45 4.41 3.97
CA ASN A 112 -10.14 5.80 3.77
C ASN A 112 -8.63 6.00 3.68
N LYS A 113 -8.14 6.48 2.54
CA LYS A 113 -6.73 6.81 2.30
C LYS A 113 -6.58 8.26 1.87
N THR A 114 -5.48 8.88 2.27
CA THR A 114 -5.12 10.21 1.77
C THR A 114 -4.41 10.06 0.42
N ARG A 115 -4.89 10.76 -0.61
CA ARG A 115 -4.14 10.94 -1.85
C ARG A 115 -2.91 11.81 -1.56
N LEU A 116 -1.73 11.26 -1.81
CA LEU A 116 -0.46 11.93 -1.62
C LEU A 116 -0.03 12.57 -2.94
N PRO A 117 0.71 13.69 -2.89
CA PRO A 117 1.39 14.17 -4.08
C PRO A 117 2.40 13.12 -4.52
N GLU A 118 2.52 12.91 -5.83
CA GLU A 118 3.51 12.01 -6.42
C GLU A 118 4.95 12.47 -6.12
N TYR A 119 5.16 13.78 -6.14
CA TYR A 119 6.46 14.39 -5.92
C TYR A 119 6.44 15.39 -4.76
N GLY A 120 7.62 15.61 -4.19
CA GLY A 120 7.85 16.66 -3.21
C GLY A 120 7.73 16.22 -1.75
N PRO A 121 8.03 17.14 -0.82
CA PRO A 121 8.27 16.81 0.58
C PRO A 121 7.02 16.28 1.30
N GLY A 122 5.82 16.64 0.83
CA GLY A 122 4.55 16.17 1.36
C GLY A 122 4.33 14.66 1.16
N ARG A 123 4.91 14.06 0.12
CA ARG A 123 4.80 12.62 -0.16
C ARG A 123 5.26 11.77 1.01
N HIS A 124 6.25 12.23 1.77
CA HIS A 124 6.83 11.53 2.91
C HIS A 124 6.57 12.25 4.25
N SER A 125 5.42 12.93 4.38
CA SER A 125 5.01 13.57 5.64
C SER A 125 3.76 12.91 6.26
N PRO A 126 3.78 12.49 7.54
CA PRO A 126 2.61 11.90 8.19
C PRO A 126 1.45 12.89 8.34
N ALA A 127 1.71 14.19 8.21
CA ALA A 127 0.68 15.21 8.31
C ALA A 127 -0.36 15.05 7.20
N GLY A 128 -1.64 15.04 7.59
CA GLY A 128 -2.78 14.93 6.67
C GLY A 128 -3.11 13.51 6.22
N ARG A 129 -2.41 12.47 6.71
CA ARG A 129 -2.76 11.08 6.42
C ARG A 129 -3.90 10.58 7.30
N THR A 130 -4.80 9.81 6.69
CA THR A 130 -5.78 9.02 7.42
C THR A 130 -5.09 7.85 8.14
N THR A 131 -5.69 7.41 9.23
CA THR A 131 -5.34 6.16 9.90
C THR A 131 -6.35 5.10 9.49
N VAL A 132 -5.87 3.88 9.29
CA VAL A 132 -6.70 2.70 9.08
C VAL A 132 -6.36 1.69 10.17
N THR A 133 -7.32 0.88 10.59
CA THR A 133 -7.12 -0.17 11.59
C THR A 133 -7.27 -1.55 10.96
N VAL A 134 -6.75 -2.58 11.62
CA VAL A 134 -6.92 -3.97 11.19
C VAL A 134 -7.73 -4.72 12.23
N ARG A 135 -8.73 -5.46 11.76
CA ARG A 135 -9.44 -6.44 12.58
C ARG A 135 -9.49 -7.79 11.87
N VAL A 136 -9.83 -8.83 12.62
CA VAL A 136 -10.06 -10.16 12.08
C VAL A 136 -11.55 -10.46 12.17
N THR A 137 -12.18 -10.73 11.03
CA THR A 137 -13.60 -11.07 10.92
C THR A 137 -13.69 -12.41 10.18
N ASP A 138 -14.38 -13.39 10.77
CA ASP A 138 -14.50 -14.75 10.22
C ASP A 138 -13.15 -15.41 9.91
N GLY A 139 -12.13 -15.13 10.73
CA GLY A 139 -10.77 -15.66 10.56
C GLY A 139 -9.96 -14.99 9.45
N LEU A 140 -10.46 -13.91 8.83
CA LEU A 140 -9.76 -13.15 7.80
C LEU A 140 -9.45 -11.73 8.29
N ALA A 141 -8.21 -11.29 8.12
CA ALA A 141 -7.82 -9.92 8.40
C ALA A 141 -8.43 -8.95 7.38
N GLU A 142 -8.96 -7.81 7.85
CA GLU A 142 -9.56 -6.78 7.02
C GLU A 142 -9.27 -5.37 7.52
N PHE A 143 -9.26 -4.40 6.59
CA PHE A 143 -9.01 -2.99 6.85
C PHE A 143 -10.30 -2.24 7.21
N CYS A 144 -10.26 -1.37 8.22
CA CYS A 144 -11.39 -0.60 8.76
C CYS A 144 -11.07 0.89 8.89
#